data_AF-A0AAP7M0A1-F1
#
_entry.id   AF-A0AAP7M0A1-F1
#
_cell.length_a   1.000
_cell.length_b   1.000
_cell.length_c   1.000
_cell.angle_alpha   90.00
_cell.angle_beta   90.00
_cell.angle_gamma   90.00
#
_symmetry.space_group_name_H-M   'P 1'
#
loop_
_entity.id
_entity.type
_entity.pdbx_description
1 polymer ?
#
loop_
_entity_poly.entity_id
_entity_poly.type
_entity_poly.pdbx_seq_one_letter_code
_entity_poly.pdbx_strand_id
1 'polypeptide(L)'
;MKMKKIFGVMLLGFMAVLLVACGQKSAEDIMKTELKDSYTGYSKEAGYEYPFSAGGDTLKFDKKNHVITNGANNENKFQVLSEKQVKELPSSFKGALDELENELKGTDNFTIAVGEFDKFEDKAFYQIVLTDSGKTIRIIELRRGYKDGNAFYDFTGKAD
;
A
#
# COMPACT_ATOMS: atom_id res chain seq x y z
N MET A 1 -64.75 -14.66 12.24
CA MET A 1 -64.22 -15.85 11.54
C MET A 1 -64.65 -15.74 10.08
N LYS A 2 -63.80 -15.71 9.03
CA LYS A 2 -62.51 -16.36 8.80
C LYS A 2 -61.68 -15.47 7.85
N MET A 3 -60.61 -14.84 8.32
CA MET A 3 -59.56 -14.30 7.43
C MET A 3 -58.63 -15.46 7.08
N LYS A 4 -58.62 -15.85 5.80
CA LYS A 4 -57.70 -16.84 5.27
C LYS A 4 -56.55 -16.11 4.58
N LYS A 5 -55.35 -16.39 5.10
CA LYS A 5 -54.11 -16.74 4.39
C LYS A 5 -53.34 -15.65 3.61
N ILE A 6 -52.18 -15.30 4.19
CA ILE A 6 -50.83 -15.24 3.61
C ILE A 6 -50.69 -14.83 2.15
N PHE A 7 -50.06 -13.67 1.93
CA PHE A 7 -49.08 -13.49 0.86
C PHE A 7 -47.88 -12.69 1.40
N GLY A 8 -46.78 -13.40 1.63
CA GLY A 8 -45.46 -12.79 1.69
C GLY A 8 -45.01 -12.46 0.28
N VAL A 9 -44.58 -11.22 0.07
CA VAL A 9 -43.85 -10.76 -1.12
C VAL A 9 -42.92 -9.66 -0.60
N MET A 10 -41.70 -10.02 -0.22
CA MET A 10 -40.51 -10.05 -1.07
C MET A 10 -39.66 -8.83 -0.72
N LEU A 11 -38.72 -9.10 0.19
CA LEU A 11 -37.63 -8.23 0.58
C LEU A 11 -36.71 -8.05 -0.64
N LEU A 12 -37.05 -7.15 -1.55
CA LEU A 12 -36.11 -6.68 -2.59
C LEU A 12 -35.38 -5.47 -2.01
N GLY A 13 -34.41 -5.78 -1.16
CA GLY A 13 -33.34 -4.84 -0.84
C GLY A 13 -32.72 -4.41 -2.16
N PHE A 14 -32.90 -3.14 -2.50
CA PHE A 14 -32.14 -2.47 -3.53
C PHE A 14 -30.68 -2.41 -3.04
N MET A 15 -29.97 -3.53 -3.14
CA MET A 15 -28.52 -3.52 -3.09
C MET A 15 -28.13 -2.92 -4.43
N ALA A 16 -28.06 -1.59 -4.45
CA ALA A 16 -27.43 -0.86 -5.54
C ALA A 16 -26.00 -1.39 -5.60
N VAL A 17 -25.79 -2.37 -6.47
CA VAL A 17 -24.47 -2.73 -6.95
C VAL A 17 -24.01 -1.48 -7.68
N LEU A 18 -23.29 -0.62 -6.96
CA LEU A 18 -22.39 0.32 -7.57
C LEU A 18 -21.43 -0.55 -8.37
N LEU A 19 -21.77 -0.78 -9.63
CA LEU A 19 -20.82 -0.96 -10.70
C LEU A 19 -19.93 0.28 -10.65
N VAL A 20 -18.94 0.26 -9.77
CA VAL A 20 -17.79 1.13 -9.90
C VAL A 20 -17.18 0.69 -11.21
N ALA A 21 -17.52 1.40 -12.28
CA ALA A 21 -16.69 1.44 -13.47
C ALA A 21 -15.27 1.62 -12.93
N CYS A 22 -14.42 0.61 -13.11
CA CYS A 22 -13.04 0.59 -12.64
C CYS A 22 -12.25 1.66 -13.38
N GLY A 23 -12.51 2.93 -13.10
CA GLY A 23 -11.53 3.99 -13.24
C GLY A 23 -10.50 3.68 -12.16
N GLN A 24 -9.41 3.03 -12.57
CA GLN A 24 -8.28 2.80 -11.68
C GLN A 24 -7.87 4.16 -11.10
N LYS A 25 -7.97 4.31 -9.78
CA LYS A 25 -7.60 5.56 -9.10
C LYS A 25 -6.13 5.85 -9.40
N SER A 26 -5.78 7.12 -9.55
CA SER A 26 -4.37 7.49 -9.71
C SER A 26 -3.60 7.19 -8.42
N ALA A 27 -2.28 6.99 -8.51
CA ALA A 27 -1.44 6.77 -7.34
C ALA A 27 -1.58 7.88 -6.28
N GLU A 28 -1.70 9.12 -6.74
CA GLU A 28 -1.91 10.29 -5.88
C GLU A 28 -3.28 10.28 -5.20
N ASP A 29 -4.33 9.85 -5.92
CA ASP A 29 -5.68 9.73 -5.34
C ASP A 29 -5.72 8.60 -4.31
N ILE A 30 -5.07 7.46 -4.58
CA ILE A 30 -4.98 6.34 -3.64
C ILE A 30 -4.26 6.79 -2.36
N MET A 31 -3.13 7.50 -2.48
CA MET A 31 -2.42 8.05 -1.32
C MET A 31 -3.29 9.02 -0.50
N LYS A 32 -4.09 9.86 -1.15
CA LYS A 32 -4.93 10.84 -0.44
C LYS A 32 -6.15 10.23 0.22
N THR A 33 -6.78 9.26 -0.44
CA THR A 33 -8.13 8.79 -0.09
C THR A 33 -8.15 7.44 0.63
N GLU A 34 -7.21 6.54 0.29
CA GLU A 34 -7.23 5.17 0.79
C GLU A 34 -6.20 4.94 1.89
N LEU A 35 -4.98 5.46 1.74
CA LEU A 35 -3.92 5.36 2.73
C LEU A 35 -4.33 6.04 4.04
N LYS A 36 -4.37 5.28 5.14
CA LYS A 36 -4.65 5.75 6.49
C LYS A 36 -3.39 6.38 7.10
N ASP A 37 -3.60 7.15 8.15
CA ASP A 37 -2.54 7.96 8.74
C ASP A 37 -1.57 7.12 9.60
N SER A 38 -1.97 5.92 10.04
CA SER A 38 -1.17 5.04 10.88
C SER A 38 -1.49 3.57 10.59
N TYR A 39 -0.46 2.73 10.68
CA TYR A 39 -0.57 1.28 10.59
C TYR A 39 0.37 0.62 11.59
N THR A 40 -0.17 -0.28 12.39
CA THR A 40 0.60 -1.14 13.29
C THR A 40 0.73 -2.54 12.71
N GLY A 41 1.94 -3.08 12.70
CA GLY A 41 2.22 -4.32 11.98
C GLY A 41 3.59 -4.91 12.28
N TYR A 42 4.05 -5.76 11.36
CA TYR A 42 5.30 -6.50 11.51
C TYR A 42 6.01 -6.68 10.17
N SER A 43 7.33 -6.58 10.18
CA SER A 43 8.21 -7.09 9.13
C SER A 43 9.29 -7.97 9.75
N LYS A 44 9.65 -9.06 9.07
CA LYS A 44 10.78 -9.89 9.52
C LYS A 44 12.12 -9.18 9.34
N GLU A 45 12.25 -8.46 8.24
CA GLU A 45 13.46 -7.78 7.82
C GLU A 45 13.31 -6.27 8.00
N ALA A 46 14.41 -5.55 8.21
CA ALA A 46 14.43 -4.09 8.09
C ALA A 46 14.52 -3.65 6.62
N GLY A 47 14.00 -2.48 6.27
CA GLY A 47 14.17 -1.89 4.96
C GLY A 47 15.58 -1.37 4.75
N TYR A 48 15.93 -1.13 3.49
CA TYR A 48 17.21 -0.51 3.15
C TYR A 48 17.33 0.92 3.66
N GLU A 49 16.20 1.63 3.77
CA GLU A 49 16.15 3.02 4.21
C GLU A 49 15.26 3.18 5.44
N TYR A 50 15.59 4.14 6.31
CA TYR A 50 14.69 4.53 7.40
C TYR A 50 13.35 5.03 6.84
N PRO A 51 12.23 4.87 7.56
CA PRO A 51 12.12 4.42 8.95
C PRO A 51 11.76 2.93 9.11
N PHE A 52 12.01 2.10 8.09
CA PHE A 52 11.49 0.73 8.03
C PHE A 52 12.29 -0.26 8.88
N SER A 53 11.86 -0.49 10.12
CA SER A 53 12.51 -1.41 11.06
C SER A 53 12.05 -2.86 10.92
N ALA A 54 12.89 -3.80 11.31
CA ALA A 54 12.47 -5.19 11.56
C ALA A 54 11.70 -5.27 12.89
N GLY A 55 10.83 -6.27 13.01
CA GLY A 55 10.02 -6.50 14.20
C GLY A 55 8.63 -5.86 14.11
N GLY A 56 7.96 -5.79 15.25
CA GLY A 56 6.69 -5.10 15.39
C GLY A 56 6.90 -3.59 15.45
N ASP A 57 6.14 -2.83 14.68
CA ASP A 57 6.29 -1.37 14.56
C ASP A 57 4.96 -0.71 14.18
N THR A 58 4.88 0.60 14.41
CA THR A 58 3.79 1.46 13.96
C THR A 58 4.34 2.51 13.01
N LEU A 59 3.87 2.49 11.76
CA LEU A 59 4.24 3.47 10.74
C LEU A 59 3.15 4.53 10.63
N LYS A 60 3.54 5.79 10.75
CA LYS A 60 2.68 6.97 10.58
C LYS A 60 3.01 7.67 9.28
N PHE A 61 1.97 8.07 8.54
CA PHE A 61 2.08 8.72 7.24
C PHE A 61 1.55 10.15 7.33
N ASP A 62 2.46 11.12 7.36
CA ASP A 62 2.11 12.52 7.11
C ASP A 62 2.02 12.74 5.60
N LYS A 63 0.84 12.50 5.05
CA LYS A 63 0.54 12.65 3.62
C LYS A 63 0.70 14.08 3.10
N LYS A 64 0.53 15.08 3.97
CA LYS A 64 0.62 16.49 3.59
C LYS A 64 2.07 16.92 3.42
N ASN A 65 2.92 16.51 4.37
CA ASN A 65 4.33 16.89 4.37
C ASN A 65 5.22 15.81 3.73
N HIS A 66 4.63 14.71 3.27
CA HIS A 66 5.33 13.62 2.60
C HIS A 66 6.40 12.97 3.50
N VAL A 67 6.05 12.69 4.76
CA VAL A 67 6.94 12.07 5.76
C VAL A 67 6.34 10.77 6.27
N ILE A 68 7.18 9.75 6.43
CA ILE A 68 6.86 8.51 7.15
C ILE A 68 7.66 8.51 8.46
N THR A 69 7.01 8.18 9.57
CA THR A 69 7.65 8.07 10.88
C THR A 69 7.35 6.71 11.50
N ASN A 70 8.33 6.05 12.11
CA ASN A 70 8.11 4.79 12.82
C ASN A 70 7.87 4.98 14.33
N GLY A 71 7.63 3.90 15.06
CA GLY A 71 7.40 3.91 16.51
C GLY A 71 8.59 4.38 17.34
N ALA A 72 9.80 4.36 16.77
CA ALA A 72 11.03 4.90 17.38
C ALA A 72 11.25 6.40 17.10
N ASN A 73 10.32 7.06 16.39
CA ASN A 73 10.42 8.44 15.92
C ASN A 73 11.53 8.69 14.89
N ASN A 74 12.02 7.64 14.22
CA ASN A 74 12.81 7.84 13.01
C ASN A 74 11.87 8.26 11.89
N GLU A 75 12.28 9.25 11.11
CA GLU A 75 11.49 9.80 10.02
C GLU A 75 12.26 9.81 8.71
N ASN A 76 11.54 9.73 7.59
CA ASN A 76 12.10 9.97 6.28
C ASN A 76 11.03 10.52 5.33
N LYS A 77 11.47 11.22 4.29
CA LYS A 77 10.58 11.72 3.25
C LYS A 77 10.19 10.60 2.30
N PHE A 78 8.98 10.69 1.76
CA PHE A 78 8.52 9.80 0.70
C PHE A 78 7.85 10.55 -0.46
N GLN A 79 8.03 10.06 -1.68
CA GLN A 79 7.36 10.58 -2.86
C GLN A 79 6.56 9.46 -3.54
N VAL A 80 5.28 9.71 -3.83
CA VAL A 80 4.48 8.82 -4.68
C VAL A 80 4.92 9.00 -6.13
N LEU A 81 5.26 7.90 -6.80
CA LEU A 81 5.70 7.92 -8.19
C LEU A 81 4.50 7.90 -9.15
N SER A 82 4.59 8.70 -10.20
CA SER A 82 3.68 8.59 -11.35
C SER A 82 3.98 7.32 -12.17
N GLU A 83 3.00 6.84 -12.95
CA GLU A 83 3.19 5.68 -13.83
C GLU A 83 4.40 5.84 -14.78
N LYS A 84 4.65 7.06 -15.25
CA LYS A 84 5.81 7.37 -16.09
C LYS A 84 7.11 7.11 -15.33
N GLN A 85 7.22 7.63 -14.10
CA GLN A 85 8.41 7.43 -13.26
C GLN A 85 8.61 5.96 -12.90
N VAL A 86 7.53 5.21 -12.64
CA VAL A 86 7.60 3.76 -12.39
C VAL A 86 8.17 3.01 -13.61
N LYS A 87 7.74 3.36 -14.83
CA LYS A 87 8.26 2.77 -16.08
C LYS A 87 9.75 3.07 -16.32
N GLU A 88 10.20 4.23 -15.85
CA GLU A 88 11.59 4.70 -15.94
C GLU A 88 12.51 4.09 -14.86
N LEU A 89 11.98 3.34 -13.89
CA LEU A 89 12.80 2.65 -12.89
C LEU A 89 13.81 1.68 -13.55
N PRO A 90 15.01 1.51 -12.97
CA PRO A 90 15.96 0.48 -13.37
C PRO A 90 15.34 -0.92 -13.42
N SER A 91 15.86 -1.77 -14.31
CA SER A 91 15.32 -3.12 -14.56
C SER A 91 15.27 -4.01 -13.32
N SER A 92 16.21 -3.85 -12.38
CA SER A 92 16.23 -4.60 -11.12
C SER A 92 14.97 -4.36 -10.27
N PHE A 93 14.48 -3.12 -10.19
CA PHE A 93 13.25 -2.80 -9.46
C PHE A 93 11.99 -3.21 -10.22
N LYS A 94 12.02 -3.13 -11.57
CA LYS A 94 10.90 -3.57 -12.41
C LYS A 94 10.69 -5.08 -12.35
N GLY A 95 11.77 -5.87 -12.31
CA GLY A 95 11.66 -7.32 -12.12
C GLY A 95 10.91 -7.69 -10.83
N ALA A 96 11.15 -6.97 -9.74
CA ALA A 96 10.41 -7.16 -8.48
C ALA A 96 8.91 -6.80 -8.60
N LEU A 97 8.56 -5.79 -9.41
CA LEU A 97 7.16 -5.44 -9.69
C LEU A 97 6.47 -6.50 -10.57
N ASP A 98 7.18 -7.03 -11.56
CA ASP A 98 6.68 -8.09 -12.44
C ASP A 98 6.38 -9.37 -11.63
N GLU A 99 7.23 -9.71 -10.65
CA GLU A 99 6.99 -10.81 -9.70
C GLU A 99 5.69 -10.64 -8.90
N LEU A 100 5.31 -9.40 -8.59
CA LEU A 100 4.14 -9.04 -7.78
C LEU A 100 2.88 -8.82 -8.63
N GLU A 101 2.95 -8.80 -9.96
CA GLU A 101 1.88 -8.34 -10.85
C GLU A 101 0.51 -8.96 -10.52
N ASN A 102 0.47 -10.27 -10.27
CA ASN A 102 -0.77 -10.97 -9.96
C ASN A 102 -1.32 -10.65 -8.58
N GLU A 103 -0.46 -10.34 -7.61
CA GLU A 103 -0.86 -9.91 -6.27
C GLU A 103 -1.36 -8.47 -6.25
N LEU A 104 -0.88 -7.63 -7.17
CA LEU A 104 -1.29 -6.24 -7.30
C LEU A 104 -2.63 -6.08 -8.03
N LYS A 105 -3.01 -7.04 -8.88
CA LYS A 105 -4.28 -6.98 -9.64
C LYS A 105 -5.48 -6.84 -8.70
N GLY A 106 -6.30 -5.83 -8.97
CA GLY A 106 -7.52 -5.56 -8.21
C GLY A 106 -7.29 -4.96 -6.81
N THR A 107 -6.06 -4.56 -6.49
CA THR A 107 -5.74 -3.84 -5.24
C THR A 107 -5.51 -2.35 -5.50
N ASP A 108 -5.79 -1.52 -4.50
CA ASP A 108 -5.36 -0.13 -4.51
C ASP A 108 -3.86 -0.11 -4.15
N ASN A 109 -3.00 0.20 -5.10
CA ASN A 109 -1.55 0.09 -4.91
C ASN A 109 -0.79 1.19 -5.65
N PHE A 110 0.38 1.57 -5.14
CA PHE A 110 1.25 2.56 -5.74
C PHE A 110 2.70 2.40 -5.28
N THR A 111 3.64 2.88 -6.08
CA THR A 111 5.07 2.87 -5.73
C THR A 111 5.47 4.18 -5.07
N ILE A 112 6.29 4.10 -4.02
CA ILE A 112 6.94 5.25 -3.38
C ILE A 112 8.45 5.17 -3.52
N ALA A 113 9.10 6.33 -3.60
CA ALA A 113 10.50 6.51 -3.31
C ALA A 113 10.65 7.06 -1.88
N VAL A 114 11.62 6.58 -1.12
CA VAL A 114 11.93 7.02 0.25
C VAL A 114 13.41 7.38 0.32
N GLY A 115 13.74 8.48 1.00
CA GLY A 115 15.11 8.99 1.11
C GLY A 115 15.25 10.44 0.64
N GLU A 116 16.50 10.85 0.40
CA GLU A 116 16.79 12.19 -0.14
C GLU A 116 16.58 12.22 -1.66
N PHE A 117 15.92 13.28 -2.15
CA PHE A 117 15.45 13.28 -3.54
C PHE A 117 16.44 13.81 -4.58
N ASP A 118 17.56 14.36 -4.13
CA ASP A 118 18.57 15.02 -4.97
C ASP A 118 19.35 14.04 -5.84
N LYS A 119 19.50 12.78 -5.39
CA LYS A 119 20.18 11.72 -6.14
C LYS A 119 19.37 10.44 -6.16
N PHE A 120 19.37 9.74 -7.29
CA PHE A 120 18.62 8.50 -7.45
C PHE A 120 19.16 7.36 -6.56
N GLU A 121 20.48 7.30 -6.39
CA GLU A 121 21.17 6.28 -5.58
C GLU A 121 20.87 6.35 -4.08
N ASP A 122 20.42 7.52 -3.61
CA ASP A 122 20.03 7.77 -2.21
C ASP A 122 18.53 7.46 -1.97
N LYS A 123 17.84 6.89 -2.97
CA LYS A 123 16.43 6.50 -2.88
C LYS A 123 16.29 4.99 -2.74
N ALA A 124 15.45 4.59 -1.80
CA ALA A 124 14.89 3.25 -1.77
C ALA A 124 13.46 3.27 -2.33
N PHE A 125 13.07 2.21 -3.04
CA PHE A 125 11.77 2.10 -3.69
C PHE A 125 10.94 1.00 -3.05
N TYR A 126 9.68 1.31 -2.77
CA TYR A 126 8.75 0.39 -2.12
C TYR A 126 7.41 0.39 -2.85
N GLN A 127 6.80 -0.78 -2.96
CA GLN A 127 5.43 -0.94 -3.41
C GLN A 127 4.50 -0.95 -2.19
N ILE A 128 3.54 -0.03 -2.17
CA ILE A 128 2.46 0.03 -1.19
C ILE A 128 1.26 -0.70 -1.79
N VAL A 129 0.69 -1.63 -1.03
CA VAL A 129 -0.53 -2.36 -1.38
C VAL A 129 -1.55 -2.16 -0.28
N LEU A 130 -2.72 -1.64 -0.64
CA LEU A 130 -3.83 -1.37 0.25
C LEU A 130 -4.99 -2.30 -0.09
N THR A 131 -5.52 -2.93 0.96
CA THR A 131 -6.69 -3.81 0.87
C THR A 131 -7.67 -3.51 1.99
N ASP A 132 -8.89 -4.05 1.92
CA ASP A 132 -9.97 -3.78 2.87
C ASP A 132 -10.22 -2.27 3.04
N SER A 133 -10.41 -1.57 1.92
CA SER A 133 -10.61 -0.11 1.85
C SER A 133 -9.53 0.69 2.61
N GLY A 134 -8.28 0.25 2.46
CA GLY A 134 -7.11 0.85 3.10
C GLY A 134 -6.88 0.45 4.56
N LYS A 135 -7.71 -0.40 5.17
CA LYS A 135 -7.51 -0.85 6.57
C LYS A 135 -6.33 -1.81 6.72
N THR A 136 -5.87 -2.41 5.62
CA THR A 136 -4.69 -3.28 5.62
C THR A 136 -3.67 -2.72 4.65
N ILE A 137 -2.42 -2.65 5.10
CA ILE A 137 -1.27 -2.25 4.29
C ILE A 137 -0.29 -3.41 4.17
N ARG A 138 0.31 -3.54 3.00
CA ARG A 138 1.58 -4.24 2.80
C ARG A 138 2.58 -3.31 2.14
N ILE A 139 3.81 -3.28 2.64
CA ILE A 139 4.90 -2.44 2.11
C ILE A 139 6.05 -3.35 1.72
N ILE A 140 6.35 -3.41 0.43
CA ILE A 140 7.30 -4.36 -0.13
C ILE A 140 8.46 -3.59 -0.74
N GLU A 141 9.67 -3.84 -0.26
CA GLU A 141 10.87 -3.25 -0.83
C GLU A 141 11.16 -3.81 -2.23
N LEU A 142 11.36 -2.95 -3.22
CA LEU A 142 11.63 -3.36 -4.59
C LEU A 142 13.10 -3.69 -4.84
N ARG A 143 14.00 -3.28 -3.95
CA ARG A 143 15.43 -3.66 -4.04
C ARG A 143 15.58 -5.13 -3.66
N ARG A 144 16.09 -5.93 -4.59
CA ARG A 144 16.38 -7.37 -4.39
C ARG A 144 17.88 -7.63 -4.36
N GLY A 145 18.28 -8.76 -3.78
CA GLY A 145 19.61 -9.36 -3.91
C GLY A 145 20.70 -8.77 -3.03
N TYR A 146 20.36 -7.86 -2.10
CA TYR A 146 21.34 -7.19 -1.24
C TYR A 146 21.47 -7.82 0.16
N LYS A 147 20.58 -8.75 0.52
CA LYS A 147 20.60 -9.53 1.77
C LYS A 147 20.74 -11.02 1.51
N ASP A 148 21.20 -11.73 2.53
CA ASP A 148 21.29 -13.19 2.55
C ASP A 148 19.96 -13.84 2.16
N GLY A 149 20.04 -14.87 1.32
CA GLY A 149 18.85 -15.58 0.84
C GLY A 149 17.87 -14.72 0.02
N ASN A 150 18.31 -13.56 -0.48
CA ASN A 150 17.47 -12.58 -1.17
C ASN A 150 16.32 -12.04 -0.29
N ALA A 151 16.56 -11.94 1.02
CA ALA A 151 15.58 -11.36 1.95
C ALA A 151 15.35 -9.87 1.68
N PHE A 152 14.16 -9.36 2.02
CA PHE A 152 13.78 -7.96 1.78
C PHE A 152 12.69 -7.54 2.78
N TYR A 153 12.51 -6.23 2.94
CA TYR A 153 11.43 -5.70 3.77
C TYR A 153 10.06 -6.00 3.16
N ASP A 154 9.20 -6.62 3.97
CA ASP A 154 7.84 -7.00 3.60
C ASP A 154 6.94 -6.85 4.83
N PHE A 155 6.55 -5.60 5.10
CA PHE A 155 5.74 -5.26 6.25
C PHE A 155 4.27 -5.48 5.95
N THR A 156 3.55 -6.10 6.87
CA THR A 156 2.09 -6.15 6.85
C THR A 156 1.54 -5.51 8.11
N GLY A 157 0.56 -4.61 7.95
CA GLY A 157 -0.03 -3.88 9.07
C GLY A 157 -1.53 -3.66 8.92
N LYS A 158 -2.14 -3.27 10.03
CA LYS A 158 -3.55 -2.87 10.13
C LYS A 158 -3.63 -1.41 10.56
N ALA A 159 -4.56 -0.68 9.98
CA ALA A 159 -4.84 0.68 10.40
C ALA A 159 -5.35 0.69 11.84
N ASP A 160 -4.92 1.68 12.60
CA ASP A 160 -5.38 1.92 13.98
C ASP A 160 -6.82 2.49 14.00
#